data_AF-A0A3A8YJX5-F1
#
_entry.id   AF-A0A3A8YJX5-F1
#
_cell.length_a   1.000
_cell.length_b   1.000
_cell.length_c   1.000
_cell.angle_alpha   90.00
_cell.angle_beta   90.00
_cell.angle_gamma   90.00
#
_symmetry.space_group_name_H-M   'P 1'
#
loop_
_entity.id
_entity.type
_entity.pdbx_description
1 polymer ?
#
loop_
_entity_poly.entity_id
_entity_poly.type
_entity_poly.pdbx_seq_one_letter_code
_entity_poly.pdbx_strand_id
1 'polypeptide(L)'
;MTIILHFLRYIGRITMLTFTIDLTTVHSYFGLHEHLKEVFSLPDWYGRNMDALWDMLHCAFDEPATIEVIGVNGVRKDLKDVVRRLQLVLSYLEEEDGVLISYVRS
;
A
#
# COMPACT_ATOMS: atom_id res chain seq x y z
N MET A 1 -2.94 -43.27 -1.67
CA MET A 1 -4.12 -42.43 -1.33
C MET A 1 -4.14 -42.37 0.18
N THR A 2 -3.83 -41.28 0.90
CA THR A 2 -4.57 -40.01 0.91
C THR A 2 -3.79 -39.01 1.77
N ILE A 3 -2.77 -38.32 1.23
CA ILE A 3 -2.11 -37.19 1.94
C ILE A 3 -2.18 -35.90 1.12
N ILE A 4 -2.28 -36.00 -0.21
CA ILE A 4 -2.35 -34.84 -1.11
C ILE A 4 -3.69 -34.08 -0.98
N LEU A 5 -4.78 -34.74 -0.55
CA LEU A 5 -6.10 -34.10 -0.48
C LEU A 5 -6.35 -33.25 0.79
N HIS A 6 -5.52 -33.38 1.83
CA HIS A 6 -5.60 -32.48 3.00
C HIS A 6 -4.79 -31.19 2.81
N PHE A 7 -3.73 -31.22 2.00
CA PHE A 7 -2.95 -30.01 1.69
C PHE A 7 -3.69 -29.06 0.74
N LEU A 8 -4.45 -29.60 -0.22
CA LEU A 8 -5.21 -28.80 -1.19
C LEU A 8 -6.51 -28.21 -0.63
N ARG A 9 -6.94 -28.63 0.57
CA ARG A 9 -8.10 -28.05 1.28
C ARG A 9 -7.72 -26.85 2.15
N TYR A 10 -6.42 -26.63 2.38
CA TYR A 10 -5.85 -25.46 3.05
C TYR A 10 -5.40 -24.36 2.08
N ILE A 11 -5.53 -24.59 0.76
CA ILE A 11 -5.49 -23.53 -0.26
C ILE A 11 -6.90 -22.97 -0.43
N GLY A 12 -7.62 -22.84 0.68
CA GLY A 12 -8.85 -22.09 0.74
C GLY A 12 -8.49 -20.64 0.49
N ARG A 13 -8.53 -20.25 -0.79
CA ARG A 13 -8.62 -18.87 -1.28
C ARG A 13 -8.03 -17.87 -0.28
N ILE A 14 -6.71 -17.76 -0.22
CA ILE A 14 -6.06 -16.63 0.46
C ILE A 14 -6.61 -15.40 -0.25
N THR A 15 -7.56 -14.70 0.37
CA THR A 15 -7.99 -13.39 -0.07
C THR A 15 -6.81 -12.48 0.17
N MET A 16 -6.06 -12.16 -0.88
CA MET A 16 -5.04 -11.14 -0.77
C MET A 16 -5.73 -9.78 -0.82
N LEU A 17 -5.59 -9.01 0.25
CA LEU A 17 -6.02 -7.62 0.26
C LEU A 17 -5.20 -6.87 -0.79
N THR A 18 -5.86 -6.17 -1.70
CA THR A 18 -5.18 -5.41 -2.75
C THR A 18 -5.59 -3.96 -2.67
N PHE A 19 -4.60 -3.08 -2.55
CA PHE A 19 -4.76 -1.63 -2.51
C PHE A 19 -4.06 -1.01 -3.70
N THR A 20 -4.69 -0.02 -4.33
CA THR A 20 -4.14 0.65 -5.51
C THR A 20 -3.88 2.12 -5.20
N ILE A 21 -2.61 2.51 -5.18
CA ILE A 21 -2.19 3.91 -5.08
C ILE A 21 -1.94 4.44 -6.49
N ASP A 22 -2.96 5.08 -7.07
CA ASP A 22 -2.82 5.83 -8.33
C ASP A 22 -2.23 7.24 -8.11
N LEU A 23 -0.96 7.44 -8.49
CA LEU A 23 -0.29 8.74 -8.38
C LEU A 23 -0.58 9.67 -9.57
N THR A 24 -1.26 9.19 -10.62
CA THR A 24 -1.56 10.02 -11.80
C THR A 24 -2.63 11.07 -11.52
N THR A 25 -3.50 10.81 -10.53
CA THR A 25 -4.57 11.70 -10.07
C THR A 25 -4.11 12.67 -8.98
N VAL A 26 -2.89 12.49 -8.45
CA VAL A 26 -2.36 13.28 -7.34
C VAL A 26 -1.68 14.54 -7.87
N HIS A 27 -2.13 15.70 -7.41
CA HIS A 27 -1.63 17.01 -7.87
C HIS A 27 -1.06 17.90 -6.76
N SER A 28 -1.12 17.48 -5.51
CA SER A 28 -0.56 18.20 -4.36
C SER A 28 -0.20 17.26 -3.22
N TYR A 29 0.61 17.74 -2.26
CA TYR A 29 0.92 17.00 -1.03
C TYR A 29 -0.36 16.61 -0.26
N PHE A 30 -1.29 17.56 -0.11
CA PHE A 30 -2.55 17.30 0.55
C PHE A 30 -3.40 16.29 -0.22
N GLY A 31 -3.47 16.43 -1.56
CA GLY A 31 -4.18 15.49 -2.42
C GLY A 31 -3.62 14.07 -2.36
N LEU A 32 -2.31 13.91 -2.16
CA LEU A 32 -1.71 12.59 -1.93
C LEU A 32 -2.28 11.96 -0.65
N HIS A 33 -2.31 12.71 0.45
CA HIS A 33 -2.78 12.18 1.73
C HIS A 33 -4.28 11.91 1.75
N GLU A 34 -5.10 12.71 1.06
CA GLU A 34 -6.52 12.39 0.88
C GLU A 34 -6.72 11.14 0.04
N HIS A 35 -5.96 10.99 -1.05
CA HIS A 35 -5.98 9.77 -1.86
C HIS A 35 -5.59 8.53 -1.04
N LEU A 36 -4.52 8.61 -0.24
CA LEU A 36 -4.12 7.51 0.65
C LEU A 36 -5.18 7.22 1.73
N LYS A 37 -5.82 8.25 2.28
CA LYS A 37 -6.92 8.09 3.23
C LYS A 37 -8.07 7.30 2.61
N GLU A 38 -8.44 7.60 1.37
CA GLU A 38 -9.49 6.88 0.64
C GLU A 38 -9.07 5.42 0.35
N VAL A 39 -7.86 5.21 -0.18
CA VAL A 39 -7.33 3.88 -0.53
C VAL A 39 -7.33 2.94 0.67
N PHE A 40 -6.85 3.40 1.83
CA PHE A 40 -6.75 2.58 3.03
C PHE A 40 -7.92 2.75 4.00
N SER A 41 -8.96 3.50 3.62
CA SER A 41 -10.10 3.82 4.49
C SER A 41 -9.68 4.37 5.86
N LEU A 42 -8.68 5.26 5.88
CA LEU A 42 -8.14 5.83 7.11
C LEU A 42 -9.15 6.76 7.80
N PRO A 43 -9.14 6.84 9.14
CA PRO A 43 -10.09 7.64 9.89
C PRO A 43 -9.88 9.15 9.70
N ASP A 44 -10.90 9.96 10.05
CA ASP A 44 -10.87 11.42 9.87
C ASP A 44 -9.75 12.13 10.65
N TRP A 45 -9.32 11.53 11.77
CA TRP A 45 -8.21 12.01 12.59
C TRP A 45 -6.82 11.68 12.04
N TYR A 46 -6.73 11.12 10.82
CA TYR A 46 -5.47 10.92 10.11
C TYR A 46 -4.67 12.22 9.96
N GLY A 47 -3.41 12.19 10.42
CA GLY A 47 -2.54 13.36 10.55
C GLY A 47 -1.92 13.92 9.26
N ARG A 48 -2.14 13.27 8.10
CA ARG A 48 -1.70 13.72 6.76
C ARG A 48 -0.20 14.03 6.67
N ASN A 49 0.58 13.14 7.24
CA ASN A 49 2.04 13.13 7.13
C ASN A 49 2.52 11.68 7.07
N MET A 50 3.81 11.50 6.76
CA MET A 50 4.38 10.17 6.52
C MET A 50 4.51 9.34 7.80
N ASP A 51 4.79 9.97 8.94
CA ASP A 51 4.86 9.29 10.24
C ASP A 51 3.46 8.80 10.64
N ALA A 52 2.43 9.65 10.49
CA ALA A 52 1.05 9.26 10.70
C ALA A 52 0.56 8.22 9.69
N LEU A 53 1.14 8.14 8.48
CA LEU A 53 0.82 7.07 7.53
C LEU A 53 1.41 5.74 8.00
N TRP A 54 2.68 5.76 8.43
CA TRP A 54 3.33 4.59 9.02
C TRP A 54 2.53 4.07 10.23
N ASP A 55 2.19 4.95 11.18
CA ASP A 55 1.42 4.59 12.38
C ASP A 55 0.06 3.92 12.07
N MET A 56 -0.52 4.22 10.90
CA MET A 56 -1.80 3.66 10.48
C MET A 56 -1.68 2.32 9.75
N LEU A 57 -0.58 2.11 9.03
CA LEU A 57 -0.40 0.95 8.16
C LEU A 57 0.45 -0.13 8.81
N HIS A 58 1.37 0.25 9.70
CA HIS A 58 2.23 -0.70 10.38
C HIS A 58 1.41 -1.66 11.24
N CYS A 59 1.62 -2.96 11.06
CA CYS A 59 0.84 -4.03 11.70
C CYS A 59 -0.69 -3.95 11.47
N ALA A 60 -1.16 -3.24 10.45
CA ALA A 60 -2.59 -3.01 10.22
C ALA A 60 -3.29 -4.14 9.44
N PHE A 61 -2.52 -5.03 8.79
CA PHE A 61 -3.04 -6.08 7.94
C PHE A 61 -2.91 -7.46 8.61
N ASP A 62 -4.05 -8.04 8.99
CA ASP A 62 -4.11 -9.42 9.52
C ASP A 62 -4.00 -10.49 8.42
N GLU A 63 -4.24 -10.11 7.17
CA GLU A 63 -4.18 -10.96 5.98
C GLU A 63 -3.08 -10.48 5.03
N PRO A 64 -2.50 -11.36 4.19
CA PRO A 64 -1.52 -10.95 3.18
C PRO A 64 -2.05 -9.81 2.32
N ALA A 65 -1.32 -8.69 2.31
CA ALA A 65 -1.68 -7.48 1.58
C ALA A 65 -0.71 -7.22 0.42
N THR A 66 -1.25 -6.68 -0.66
CA THR A 66 -0.51 -6.19 -1.82
C THR A 66 -0.87 -4.72 -2.06
N ILE A 67 0.13 -3.87 -2.25
CA ILE A 67 -0.04 -2.47 -2.61
C ILE A 67 0.53 -2.26 -4.01
N GLU A 68 -0.33 -1.89 -4.94
CA GLU A 68 0.02 -1.56 -6.32
C GLU A 68 0.17 -0.05 -6.47
N VAL A 69 1.34 0.41 -6.87
CA VAL A 69 1.63 1.84 -7.08
C VAL A 69 1.72 2.13 -8.57
N ILE A 70 0.85 3.01 -9.06
CA ILE A 70 0.74 3.39 -10.47
C ILE A 70 1.28 4.82 -10.65
N GLY A 71 1.99 5.07 -11.75
CA GLY A 71 2.31 6.43 -12.19
C GLY A 71 3.50 7.10 -11.48
N VAL A 72 4.32 6.36 -10.73
CA VAL A 72 5.50 6.89 -10.00
C VAL A 72 6.41 7.77 -10.88
N ASN A 73 6.64 7.37 -12.13
CA ASN A 73 7.52 8.10 -13.05
C ASN A 73 6.90 9.39 -13.62
N GLY A 74 5.57 9.49 -13.63
CA GLY A 74 4.81 10.63 -14.16
C GLY A 74 4.55 11.74 -13.15
N VAL A 75 5.00 11.57 -11.91
CA VAL A 75 4.75 12.52 -10.82
C VAL A 75 5.41 13.88 -11.10
N ARG A 76 4.65 14.95 -10.83
CA ARG A 76 5.12 16.34 -10.93
C ARG A 76 6.41 16.55 -10.13
N LYS A 77 7.31 17.40 -10.65
CA LYS A 77 8.64 17.62 -10.06
C LYS A 77 8.58 18.04 -8.58
N ASP A 78 7.62 18.87 -8.21
CA ASP A 78 7.41 19.37 -6.85
C ASP A 78 6.91 18.29 -5.86
N LEU A 79 6.41 17.15 -6.36
CA LEU A 79 5.93 16.05 -5.54
C LEU A 79 6.92 14.88 -5.46
N LYS A 80 8.02 14.92 -6.20
CA LYS A 80 9.01 13.82 -6.24
C LYS A 80 9.59 13.49 -4.87
N ASP A 81 9.91 14.50 -4.07
CA ASP A 81 10.47 14.28 -2.73
C ASP A 81 9.43 13.66 -1.79
N VAL A 82 8.17 14.04 -1.93
CA VAL A 82 7.05 13.49 -1.13
C VAL A 82 6.79 12.04 -1.53
N VAL A 83 6.73 11.74 -2.83
CA VAL A 83 6.55 10.38 -3.34
C VAL A 83 7.73 9.49 -2.96
N ARG A 84 8.96 10.02 -2.95
CA ARG A 84 10.13 9.28 -2.45
C ARG A 84 9.97 8.89 -0.98
N ARG A 85 9.41 9.77 -0.14
CA ARG A 85 9.13 9.45 1.26
C ARG A 85 8.01 8.42 1.40
N LEU A 86 6.97 8.49 0.58
CA LEU A 86 5.96 7.44 0.50
C LEU A 86 6.59 6.08 0.15
N GLN A 87 7.48 6.04 -0.86
CA GLN A 87 8.19 4.80 -1.22
C GLN A 87 9.04 4.23 -0.08
N LEU A 88 9.63 5.10 0.76
CA LEU A 88 10.33 4.66 1.97
C LEU A 88 9.40 4.03 3.00
N VAL A 89 8.22 4.62 3.24
CA VAL A 89 7.19 4.02 4.10
C VAL A 89 6.77 2.66 3.55
N LEU A 90 6.52 2.56 2.24
CA LEU A 90 6.15 1.29 1.60
C LEU A 90 7.26 0.23 1.70
N SER A 91 8.54 0.62 1.57
CA SER A 91 9.63 -0.34 1.76
C SER A 91 9.74 -0.86 3.20
N TYR A 92 9.44 -0.02 4.19
CA TYR A 92 9.39 -0.49 5.58
C TYR A 92 8.21 -1.44 5.82
N LEU A 93 7.06 -1.21 5.19
CA LEU A 93 5.92 -2.15 5.27
C LEU A 93 6.25 -3.49 4.59
N GLU A 94 7.02 -3.47 3.51
CA GLU A 94 7.50 -4.69 2.85
C GLU A 94 8.48 -5.47 3.74
N GLU A 95 9.42 -4.77 4.38
CA GLU A 95 10.45 -5.37 5.23
C GLU A 95 9.91 -5.86 6.58
N GLU A 96 9.09 -5.05 7.26
CA GLU A 96 8.64 -5.32 8.62
C GLU A 96 7.34 -6.11 8.69
N ASP A 97 6.39 -5.84 7.78
CA ASP A 97 5.04 -6.43 7.82
C ASP A 97 4.80 -7.45 6.70
N GLY A 98 5.76 -7.63 5.79
CA GLY A 98 5.65 -8.58 4.67
C GLY A 98 4.61 -8.18 3.61
N VAL A 99 4.26 -6.89 3.54
CA VAL A 99 3.34 -6.36 2.53
C VAL A 99 4.01 -6.38 1.16
N LEU A 100 3.37 -6.96 0.16
CA LEU A 100 3.93 -7.02 -1.19
C LEU A 100 3.74 -5.67 -1.91
N ILE A 101 4.83 -5.05 -2.36
CA ILE A 101 4.76 -3.78 -3.09
C ILE A 101 5.05 -4.01 -4.58
N SER A 102 4.12 -3.60 -5.44
CA SER A 102 4.26 -3.69 -6.89
C SER A 102 4.23 -2.30 -7.53
N TYR A 103 5.24 -2.00 -8.35
CA TYR A 103 5.29 -0.77 -9.13
C TYR A 103 4.84 -1.05 -10.56
N VAL A 104 3.64 -0.61 -10.90
CA VAL A 104 3.07 -0.80 -12.22
C VAL A 104 3.65 0.26 -13.16
N ARG A 105 4.34 -0.20 -14.20
CA ARG A 105 4.81 0.69 -15.28
C ARG A 105 3.59 1.13 -16.10
N SER A 106 3.18 2.39 -15.91
CA SER A 106 2.29 3.11 -16.83
C SER A 106 3.04 3.64 -18.04
#